data_AF-A0A497RJ69-F1
#
_entry.id   AF-A0A497RJ69-F1
#
_cell.length_a   1.000
_cell.length_b   1.000
_cell.length_c   1.000
_cell.angle_alpha   90.00
_cell.angle_beta   90.00
_cell.angle_gamma   90.00
#
_symmetry.space_group_name_H-M   'P 1'
#
loop_
_entity.id
_entity.type
_entity.pdbx_description
1 polymer ?
#
loop_
_entity_poly.entity_id
_entity_poly.type
_entity_poly.pdbx_seq_one_letter_code
_entity_poly.pdbx_strand_id
1 'polypeptide(L)'
;MICHAKRLRILSQEDIRSLLNFVKDVKQTIEESEKLTRFPTVKELYGFKRFEEKVPVFIKSGKDYFVEIMLKHKEKAVGYQSMVFLCIWIKNLEGKLIGRTANVKELAKFKIKRVTKGSSRMLLRPLQ
;
A
#
# COMPACT_ATOMS: atom_id res chain seq x y z
N MET A 1 -11.88 4.25 -11.04
CA MET A 1 -10.73 5.17 -11.20
C MET A 1 -9.94 4.95 -12.50
N ILE A 2 -9.41 3.76 -12.76
CA ILE A 2 -8.50 3.47 -13.90
C ILE A 2 -9.13 3.79 -15.27
N CYS A 3 -10.36 3.32 -15.54
CA CYS A 3 -11.04 3.60 -16.81
C CYS A 3 -11.24 5.10 -17.06
N HIS A 4 -11.56 5.85 -16.00
CA HIS A 4 -11.74 7.30 -16.08
C HIS A 4 -10.39 8.01 -16.32
N ALA A 5 -9.32 7.58 -15.64
CA ALA A 5 -7.97 8.09 -15.85
C ALA A 5 -7.46 7.82 -17.28
N LYS A 6 -7.80 6.67 -17.88
CA LYS A 6 -7.52 6.38 -19.30
C LYS A 6 -8.28 7.34 -20.22
N ARG A 7 -9.58 7.53 -19.97
CA ARG A 7 -10.43 8.46 -20.75
C ARG A 7 -9.91 9.89 -20.69
N LEU A 8 -9.45 10.33 -19.52
CA LEU A 8 -8.85 11.65 -19.30
C LEU A 8 -7.37 11.74 -19.72
N ARG A 9 -6.79 10.69 -20.31
CA ARG A 9 -5.38 10.61 -20.73
C ARG A 9 -4.36 10.88 -19.60
N ILE A 10 -4.77 10.64 -18.36
CA ILE A 10 -3.88 10.62 -17.19
C ILE A 10 -3.04 9.34 -17.21
N LEU A 11 -3.64 8.22 -17.61
CA LEU A 11 -2.96 6.95 -17.92
C LEU A 11 -2.95 6.74 -19.43
N SER A 12 -1.78 6.49 -20.00
CA SER A 12 -1.64 6.18 -21.42
C SER A 12 -1.79 4.68 -21.70
N GLN A 13 -1.89 4.32 -22.98
CA GLN A 13 -1.95 2.91 -23.37
C GLN A 13 -0.62 2.20 -23.11
N GLU A 14 0.50 2.92 -23.21
CA GLU A 14 1.84 2.43 -22.86
C GLU A 14 1.95 2.15 -21.36
N ASP A 15 1.39 3.00 -20.49
CA ASP A 15 1.37 2.76 -19.04
C ASP A 15 0.64 1.44 -18.72
N ILE A 16 -0.52 1.20 -19.36
CA ILE A 16 -1.28 -0.04 -19.20
C ILE A 16 -0.48 -1.24 -19.72
N ARG A 17 0.16 -1.12 -20.88
CA ARG A 17 1.00 -2.19 -21.44
C ARG A 17 2.18 -2.51 -20.52
N SER A 18 2.83 -1.49 -19.96
CA SER A 18 3.93 -1.66 -19.00
C SER A 18 3.47 -2.40 -17.74
N LEU A 19 2.28 -2.08 -17.23
CA LEU A 19 1.70 -2.76 -16.07
C LEU A 19 1.37 -4.23 -16.40
N LEU A 20 0.81 -4.52 -17.57
CA LEU A 20 0.53 -5.88 -18.00
C LEU A 20 1.81 -6.71 -18.16
N ASN A 21 2.87 -6.11 -18.71
CA ASN A 21 4.16 -6.78 -18.82
C ASN A 21 4.76 -7.06 -17.44
N PHE A 22 4.72 -6.08 -16.53
CA PHE A 22 5.15 -6.28 -15.15
C PHE A 22 4.43 -7.48 -14.50
N VAL A 23 3.10 -7.57 -14.63
CA VAL A 23 2.32 -8.69 -14.06
C VAL A 23 2.75 -10.04 -14.64
N LYS A 24 3.12 -10.12 -15.92
CA LYS A 24 3.62 -11.36 -16.54
C LYS A 24 4.96 -11.81 -15.96
N ASP A 25 5.77 -10.87 -15.49
CA ASP A 25 7.09 -11.14 -14.92
C ASP A 25 7.03 -11.49 -13.42
N VAL A 26 5.88 -11.28 -12.76
CA VAL A 26 5.68 -11.64 -11.36
C VAL A 26 5.58 -13.17 -11.22
N LYS A 27 6.62 -13.78 -10.63
CA LYS A 27 6.71 -15.24 -10.42
C LYS A 27 5.97 -15.73 -9.18
N GLN A 28 5.87 -14.89 -8.16
CA GLN A 28 5.28 -15.24 -6.87
C GLN A 28 4.61 -14.00 -6.26
N THR A 29 3.47 -14.20 -5.62
CA THR A 29 2.76 -13.16 -4.89
C THR A 29 3.31 -13.00 -3.47
N ILE A 30 3.05 -11.85 -2.85
CA ILE A 30 3.43 -11.60 -1.46
C ILE A 30 2.82 -12.64 -0.50
N GLU A 31 1.60 -13.11 -0.77
CA GLU A 31 0.92 -14.12 0.06
C GLU A 31 1.59 -15.49 -0.03
N GLU A 32 2.23 -15.79 -1.15
CA GLU A 32 2.94 -17.06 -1.37
C GLU A 32 4.37 -17.01 -0.84
N SER A 33 5.04 -15.85 -0.90
CA SER A 33 6.45 -15.71 -0.50
C SER A 33 6.62 -15.47 1.00
N GLU A 34 5.66 -14.82 1.64
CA GLU A 34 5.76 -14.37 3.03
C GLU A 34 4.88 -15.17 3.99
N LYS A 35 5.29 -15.25 5.26
CA LYS A 35 4.53 -15.89 6.33
C LYS A 35 4.57 -15.06 7.60
N LEU A 36 3.47 -15.04 8.35
CA LEU A 36 3.50 -14.57 9.74
C LEU A 36 4.23 -15.60 10.59
N THR A 37 5.19 -15.14 11.37
CA THR A 37 6.01 -15.98 12.23
C THR A 37 5.80 -15.59 13.68
N ARG A 38 5.64 -16.60 14.55
CA ARG A 38 5.44 -16.42 15.99
C ARG A 38 6.60 -17.06 16.73
N PHE A 39 7.24 -16.28 17.60
CA PHE A 39 8.41 -16.70 18.35
C PHE A 39 8.07 -16.76 19.85
N PRO A 40 8.41 -17.85 20.55
CA PRO A 40 8.33 -17.86 22.00
C PRO A 40 9.36 -16.86 22.57
N THR A 41 8.99 -16.16 23.62
CA THR A 41 9.92 -15.33 24.38
C THR A 41 10.25 -16.00 25.70
N VAL A 42 11.41 -15.67 26.27
CA VAL A 42 11.84 -16.17 27.59
C VAL A 42 11.06 -15.50 28.73
N LYS A 43 10.24 -14.48 28.43
CA LYS A 43 9.50 -13.73 29.44
C LYS A 43 8.16 -14.39 29.71
N GLU A 44 7.83 -14.51 30.99
CA GLU A 44 6.51 -14.88 31.45
C GLU A 44 5.89 -13.70 32.21
N LEU A 45 4.57 -13.57 32.11
CA LEU A 45 3.83 -12.52 32.78
C LEU A 45 2.66 -13.19 33.51
N TYR A 46 2.67 -13.15 34.85
CA TYR A 46 1.63 -13.75 35.69
C TYR A 46 1.32 -15.23 35.35
N GLY A 47 2.35 -16.02 35.00
CA GLY A 47 2.20 -17.43 34.61
C GLY A 47 1.81 -17.65 33.14
N PHE A 48 1.66 -16.59 32.34
CA PHE A 48 1.44 -16.70 30.90
C PHE A 48 2.75 -16.63 30.12
N LYS A 49 2.94 -17.58 29.20
CA LYS A 49 4.05 -17.56 28.23
C LYS A 49 3.81 -16.45 27.21
N ARG A 50 4.76 -15.54 27.08
CA ARG A 50 4.69 -14.47 26.07
C ARG A 50 5.24 -14.96 24.73
N PHE A 51 4.50 -14.65 23.68
CA PHE A 51 4.92 -14.83 22.30
C PHE A 51 4.98 -13.49 21.59
N GLU A 52 5.89 -13.37 20.62
CA GLU A 52 5.98 -12.22 19.72
C GLU A 52 5.64 -12.68 18.30
N GLU A 53 4.79 -11.91 17.63
CA GLU A 53 4.39 -12.17 16.25
C GLU A 53 5.02 -11.13 15.33
N LYS A 54 5.67 -11.59 14.27
CA LYS A 54 6.24 -10.75 13.22
C LYS A 54 5.37 -10.82 11.98
N VAL A 55 4.92 -9.66 11.53
CA VAL A 55 4.11 -9.48 10.33
C VAL A 55 4.92 -8.71 9.29
N PRO A 56 5.07 -9.23 8.06
CA PRO A 56 5.77 -8.53 7.00
C PRO A 56 4.96 -7.33 6.50
N VAL A 57 5.65 -6.21 6.32
CA VAL A 57 5.10 -4.94 5.83
C VAL A 57 5.99 -4.40 4.71
N PHE A 58 5.39 -4.09 3.57
CA PHE A 58 6.08 -3.55 2.40
C PHE A 58 5.63 -2.12 2.16
N ILE A 59 6.58 -1.19 2.09
CA ILE A 59 6.29 0.23 1.89
C ILE A 59 6.96 0.70 0.61
N LYS A 60 6.18 1.30 -0.28
CA LYS A 60 6.67 2.00 -1.47
C LYS A 60 6.30 3.48 -1.37
N SER A 61 7.31 4.30 -1.10
CA SER A 61 7.14 5.75 -0.94
C SER A 61 7.08 6.48 -2.27
N GLY A 62 6.13 7.40 -2.40
CA GLY A 62 6.09 8.44 -3.41
C GLY A 62 6.25 9.82 -2.79
N LYS A 63 6.26 10.86 -3.62
CA LYS A 63 6.38 12.25 -3.15
C LYS A 63 5.19 12.67 -2.28
N ASP A 64 3.97 12.35 -2.74
CA ASP A 64 2.74 12.90 -2.18
C ASP A 64 1.94 11.87 -1.35
N TYR A 65 2.34 10.61 -1.40
CA TYR A 65 1.69 9.48 -0.75
C TYR A 65 2.70 8.33 -0.61
N PHE A 66 2.35 7.30 0.15
CA PHE A 66 3.01 6.00 0.08
C PHE A 66 1.97 4.89 -0.07
N VAL A 67 2.39 3.76 -0.63
CA VAL A 67 1.60 2.54 -0.67
C VAL A 67 2.20 1.57 0.32
N GLU A 68 1.35 1.00 1.16
CA GLU A 68 1.73 -0.02 2.15
C GLU A 68 0.99 -1.32 1.85
N ILE A 69 1.69 -2.44 1.94
CA ILE A 69 1.11 -3.78 1.86
C ILE A 69 1.40 -4.51 3.17
N MET A 70 0.36 -5.00 3.82
CA MET A 70 0.47 -5.78 5.07
C MET A 70 -0.21 -7.13 4.91
N LEU A 71 0.39 -8.21 5.40
CA LEU A 71 -0.33 -9.47 5.55
C LEU A 71 -1.21 -9.45 6.79
N LYS A 72 -2.44 -9.97 6.65
CA LYS A 72 -3.33 -10.26 7.77
C LYS A 72 -3.93 -11.65 7.63
N HIS A 73 -4.41 -12.22 8.73
CA HIS A 73 -5.21 -13.43 8.67
C HIS A 73 -6.48 -13.21 7.85
N LYS A 74 -6.89 -14.24 7.08
CA LYS A 74 -8.20 -14.25 6.43
C LYS A 74 -9.29 -14.39 7.49
N GLU A 75 -10.30 -13.54 7.44
CA GLU A 75 -11.49 -13.74 8.25
C GLU A 75 -12.27 -14.94 7.70
N LYS A 76 -12.62 -15.90 8.55
CA LYS A 76 -13.41 -17.11 8.21
C LYS A 76 -12.75 -18.08 7.21
N ALA A 77 -11.44 -18.00 6.99
CA ALA A 77 -10.69 -18.97 6.18
C ALA A 77 -9.27 -19.17 6.72
N VAL A 78 -8.64 -20.29 6.35
CA VAL A 78 -7.24 -20.56 6.69
C VAL A 78 -6.32 -19.81 5.72
N GLY A 79 -5.28 -19.18 6.27
CA GLY A 79 -4.25 -18.49 5.51
C GLY A 79 -4.23 -16.98 5.72
N TYR A 80 -3.42 -16.33 4.90
CA TYR A 80 -3.17 -14.89 4.96
C TYR A 80 -3.67 -14.20 3.70
N GLN A 81 -4.00 -12.92 3.84
CA GLN A 81 -4.37 -12.02 2.76
C GLN A 81 -3.55 -10.74 2.85
N SER A 82 -3.12 -10.22 1.70
CA SER A 82 -2.42 -8.95 1.60
C SER A 82 -3.42 -7.79 1.54
N MET A 83 -3.34 -6.89 2.51
CA MET A 83 -4.08 -5.62 2.50
C MET A 83 -3.22 -4.52 1.89
N VAL A 84 -3.77 -3.79 0.92
CA VAL A 84 -3.10 -2.67 0.27
C VAL A 84 -3.69 -1.35 0.77
N PHE A 85 -2.86 -0.49 1.32
CA PHE A 85 -3.21 0.84 1.80
C PHE A 85 -2.59 1.92 0.92
N LEU A 86 -3.38 2.93 0.57
CA LEU A 86 -2.90 4.17 -0.03
C LEU A 86 -2.92 5.25 1.04
N CYS A 87 -1.73 5.66 1.50
CA CYS A 87 -1.58 6.63 2.57
C CYS A 87 -1.18 7.99 1.98
N ILE A 88 -2.13 8.94 2.00
CA ILE A 88 -1.94 10.29 1.45
C ILE A 88 -1.58 11.25 2.59
N TRP A 89 -0.52 12.04 2.43
CA TRP A 89 -0.17 13.05 3.42
C TRP A 89 -1.24 14.15 3.47
N ILE A 90 -1.73 14.49 4.67
CA ILE A 90 -2.77 15.53 4.87
C ILE A 90 -2.36 16.87 4.24
N LYS A 91 -1.07 17.23 4.28
CA LYS A 91 -0.52 18.45 3.66
C LYS A 91 -0.73 18.54 2.13
N ASN A 92 -1.05 17.42 1.48
CA ASN A 92 -1.27 17.34 0.04
C ASN A 92 -2.76 17.32 -0.34
N LEU A 93 -3.66 17.40 0.63
CA LEU A 93 -5.09 17.56 0.41
C LEU A 93 -5.42 19.04 0.17
N GLU A 94 -6.48 19.29 -0.58
CA GLU A 94 -6.95 20.65 -0.82
C GLU A 94 -7.53 21.27 0.47
N GLY A 95 -7.17 22.53 0.74
CA GLY A 95 -7.66 23.30 1.87
C GLY A 95 -6.71 23.33 3.07
N LYS A 96 -7.03 24.19 4.06
CA LYS A 96 -6.26 24.32 5.30
C LYS A 96 -6.80 23.32 6.34
N LEU A 97 -6.21 22.13 6.35
CA LEU A 97 -6.60 21.02 7.24
C LEU A 97 -5.69 20.91 8.48
N ILE A 98 -4.46 21.40 8.40
CA ILE A 98 -3.47 21.33 9.49
C ILE A 98 -3.73 22.47 10.49
N GLY A 99 -3.73 22.12 11.79
CA GLY A 99 -3.89 23.09 12.89
C GLY A 99 -5.34 23.32 13.32
N ARG A 100 -6.27 22.43 12.95
CA ARG A 100 -7.66 22.44 13.44
C ARG A 100 -8.23 21.03 13.51
N THR A 101 -9.37 20.89 14.16
CA THR A 101 -10.18 19.66 14.16
C THR A 101 -10.95 19.54 12.84
N ALA A 102 -11.20 18.29 12.42
CA ALA A 102 -12.09 18.01 11.29
C ALA A 102 -13.55 18.33 11.68
N ASN A 103 -14.30 18.92 10.76
CA ASN A 103 -15.73 19.14 10.95
C ASN A 103 -16.52 17.83 10.76
N VAL A 104 -17.72 17.78 11.31
CA VAL A 104 -18.64 16.64 11.13
C VAL A 104 -18.91 16.45 9.64
N LYS A 105 -18.67 15.21 9.15
CA LYS A 105 -18.83 14.83 7.73
C LYS A 105 -17.97 15.63 6.74
N GLU A 106 -16.87 16.20 7.20
CA GLU A 106 -15.93 16.90 6.32
C GLU A 106 -15.34 15.96 5.26
N LEU A 107 -15.31 16.41 4.01
CA LEU A 107 -14.70 15.70 2.89
C LEU A 107 -13.45 16.44 2.43
N ALA A 108 -12.33 15.74 2.42
CA ALA A 108 -11.09 16.24 1.83
C ALA A 108 -10.98 15.83 0.37
N LYS A 109 -10.38 16.70 -0.46
CA LYS A 109 -10.13 16.43 -1.87
C LYS A 109 -8.64 16.19 -2.10
N PHE A 110 -8.32 15.12 -2.83
CA PHE A 110 -6.96 14.83 -3.28
C PHE A 110 -6.92 14.85 -4.80
N LYS A 111 -6.02 15.65 -5.37
CA LYS A 111 -5.89 15.79 -6.82
C LYS A 111 -4.91 14.77 -7.38
N ILE A 112 -5.43 13.82 -8.15
CA ILE A 112 -4.62 12.86 -8.90
C ILE A 112 -4.03 13.56 -10.12
N LYS A 113 -2.69 13.59 -10.20
CA LYS A 113 -1.94 14.17 -11.32
C LYS A 113 -1.37 13.08 -12.20
N ARG A 114 -1.12 13.40 -13.47
CA ARG A 114 -0.39 12.52 -14.38
C ARG A 114 1.03 12.31 -13.85
N VAL A 115 1.47 11.06 -13.83
CA VAL A 115 2.84 10.72 -13.46
C VAL A 115 3.74 11.14 -14.62
N THR A 116 4.54 12.18 -14.44
CA THR A 116 5.58 12.56 -15.42
C THR A 116 6.73 11.55 -15.35
N LYS A 117 7.40 11.30 -16.49
CA LYS A 117 8.42 10.24 -16.68
C LYS A 117 9.55 10.21 -15.64
N GLY A 118 9.77 11.28 -14.87
CA GLY A 118 10.72 11.31 -13.74
C GLY A 118 10.22 10.63 -12.46
N SER A 119 8.89 10.57 -12.23
CA SER A 119 8.26 9.97 -11.05
C SER A 119 7.87 8.50 -11.29
N SER A 120 7.57 8.12 -12.54
CA SER A 120 7.35 6.71 -12.94
C SER A 120 8.59 5.82 -12.73
N ARG A 121 9.79 6.41 -12.71
CA ARG A 121 11.05 5.69 -12.45
C ARG A 121 11.19 5.15 -11.02
N MET A 122 10.37 5.59 -10.06
CA MET A 122 10.33 5.01 -8.71
C MET A 122 9.25 3.93 -8.56
N LEU A 123 8.09 4.11 -9.21
CA LEU A 123 6.94 3.23 -9.02
C LEU A 123 6.96 1.95 -9.87
N LEU A 124 7.75 1.90 -10.94
CA LEU A 124 7.77 0.76 -11.88
C LEU A 124 9.12 0.04 -11.98
N ARG A 125 10.12 0.36 -11.14
CA ARG A 125 11.31 -0.51 -11.08
C ARG A 125 10.95 -1.82 -10.37
N PRO A 126 11.30 -2.98 -10.95
CA PRO A 126 11.46 -4.21 -10.19
C PRO A 126 12.47 -3.98 -9.07
N LEU A 127 12.25 -4.62 -7.92
CA LEU A 127 13.27 -4.73 -6.88
C LEU A 127 14.52 -5.36 -7.53
N GLN A 128 15.67 -4.68 -7.45
CA GLN A 128 16.96 -5.27 -7.79
C GLN A 128 17.40 -6.21 -6.67
#